data_AF-A0A316HRX2-F1
#
_entry.id   AF-A0A316HRX2-F1
#
_cell.length_a   1.000
_cell.length_b   1.000
_cell.length_c   1.000
_cell.angle_alpha   90.00
_cell.angle_beta   90.00
_cell.angle_gamma   90.00
#
_symmetry.space_group_name_H-M   'P 1'
#
loop_
_entity.id
_entity.type
_entity.pdbx_description
1 polymer ?
#
loop_
_entity_poly.entity_id
_entity_poly.type
_entity_poly.pdbx_seq_one_letter_code
_entity_poly.pdbx_strand_id
1 'polypeptide(L)'
;MVNKHTAADAIPAVHPDAQSVPSMRGTDERPALVQDERPVEPGPITRDSEAFLKLAEDKQVLRVLWMLAVGFTWPWLLEDATTPAARNRAIRRGLVAPPVGARGAELVPYHLTDAGRAELLAWVHAITPHRGVRDVDVLWVEVTAR
;
A
#
# COMPACT_ATOMS: atom_id res chain seq x y z
N MET A 1 30.79 -45.81 30.83
CA MET A 1 31.62 -46.68 29.97
C MET A 1 31.43 -46.24 28.54
N VAL A 2 32.42 -45.51 28.02
CA VAL A 2 33.35 -45.94 26.95
C VAL A 2 32.62 -46.11 25.60
N ASN A 3 32.54 -45.09 24.75
CA ASN A 3 33.52 -44.58 23.76
C ASN A 3 33.54 -45.34 22.41
N LYS A 4 33.57 -44.52 21.34
CA LYS A 4 34.32 -44.65 20.08
C LYS A 4 33.56 -44.96 18.78
N HIS A 5 33.41 -43.88 18.00
CA HIS A 5 33.94 -43.69 16.65
C HIS A 5 34.36 -44.93 15.85
N THR A 6 33.87 -45.00 14.62
CA THR A 6 34.62 -45.57 13.51
C THR A 6 34.49 -44.64 12.31
N ALA A 7 35.58 -43.94 12.05
CA ALA A 7 35.93 -43.36 10.76
C ALA A 7 36.78 -44.41 10.02
N ALA A 8 36.59 -44.50 8.71
CA ALA A 8 37.46 -45.17 7.75
C ALA A 8 36.98 -44.74 6.36
N ASP A 9 37.80 -44.46 5.36
CA ASP A 9 39.21 -44.08 5.27
C ASP A 9 39.35 -43.53 3.84
N ALA A 10 40.18 -42.51 3.66
CA ALA A 10 40.42 -41.87 2.36
C ALA A 10 41.52 -42.59 1.57
N ILE A 11 41.35 -42.82 0.26
CA ILE A 11 42.44 -43.14 -0.69
C ILE A 11 42.00 -42.73 -2.13
N PRO A 12 42.90 -42.41 -3.08
CA PRO A 12 43.76 -41.24 -3.21
C PRO A 12 43.44 -40.39 -4.47
N ALA A 13 44.09 -39.22 -4.57
CA ALA A 13 44.09 -38.38 -5.77
C ALA A 13 44.77 -39.08 -6.96
N VAL A 14 44.11 -39.06 -8.12
CA VAL A 14 44.73 -39.35 -9.42
C VAL A 14 44.68 -38.06 -10.23
N HIS A 15 45.85 -37.50 -10.51
CA HIS A 15 46.03 -36.50 -11.55
C HIS A 15 46.05 -37.19 -12.92
N PRO A 16 45.19 -36.82 -13.87
CA PRO A 16 45.50 -36.97 -15.27
C PRO A 16 46.21 -35.71 -15.77
N ASP A 17 47.37 -35.94 -16.37
CA ASP A 17 48.22 -34.99 -17.07
C ASP A 17 47.47 -34.09 -18.06
N ALA A 18 48.07 -32.92 -18.25
CA ALA A 18 47.68 -31.86 -19.15
C ALA A 18 47.45 -32.35 -20.59
N GLN A 19 46.28 -32.04 -21.14
CA GLN A 19 46.12 -31.79 -22.56
C GLN A 19 45.52 -30.40 -22.73
N SER A 20 46.41 -29.47 -23.10
CA SER A 20 46.09 -28.10 -23.50
C SER A 20 45.16 -28.10 -24.71
N VAL A 21 43.91 -27.71 -24.51
CA VAL A 21 42.96 -27.47 -25.60
C VAL A 21 43.27 -26.10 -26.22
N PRO A 22 43.40 -25.99 -27.55
CA PRO A 22 43.66 -24.71 -28.23
C PRO A 22 42.52 -23.70 -27.98
N SER A 23 42.90 -22.51 -27.54
CA SER A 23 42.02 -21.35 -27.43
C SER A 23 41.53 -20.92 -28.81
N MET A 24 40.28 -21.25 -29.14
CA MET A 24 39.53 -20.57 -30.19
C MET A 24 38.91 -19.31 -29.59
N ARG A 25 39.61 -18.18 -29.74
CA ARG A 25 39.02 -16.85 -29.62
C ARG A 25 37.84 -16.74 -30.60
N GLY A 26 36.63 -17.03 -30.11
CA GLY A 26 35.42 -16.37 -30.56
C GLY A 26 35.35 -15.04 -29.84
N THR A 27 35.41 -13.93 -30.57
CA THR A 27 35.00 -12.61 -30.08
C THR A 27 33.49 -12.62 -29.86
N ASP A 28 33.05 -13.21 -28.75
CA ASP A 28 31.69 -12.99 -28.26
C ASP A 28 31.65 -11.60 -27.63
N GLU A 29 31.42 -10.61 -28.48
CA GLU A 29 30.86 -9.33 -28.05
C GLU A 29 29.54 -9.65 -27.33
N ARG A 30 29.59 -9.74 -26.00
CA ARG A 30 28.38 -9.76 -25.19
C ARG A 30 27.58 -8.51 -25.57
N PRO A 31 26.34 -8.63 -26.09
CA PRO A 31 25.52 -7.46 -26.25
C PRO A 31 25.41 -6.80 -24.88
N ALA A 32 25.81 -5.53 -24.81
CA ALA A 32 25.64 -4.74 -23.60
C ALA A 32 24.17 -4.89 -23.19
N LEU A 33 23.95 -5.45 -22.00
CA LEU A 33 22.65 -5.42 -21.34
C LEU A 33 22.16 -3.98 -21.43
N VAL A 34 21.11 -3.76 -22.21
CA VAL A 34 20.32 -2.54 -22.15
C VAL A 34 20.07 -2.33 -20.68
N GLN A 35 20.68 -1.29 -20.11
CA GLN A 35 20.33 -0.86 -18.77
C GLN A 35 18.87 -0.45 -18.90
N ASP A 36 17.96 -1.33 -18.45
CA ASP A 36 16.58 -0.95 -18.22
C ASP A 36 16.64 0.39 -17.49
N GLU A 37 16.10 1.43 -18.12
CA GLU A 37 15.97 2.74 -17.51
C GLU A 37 15.35 2.51 -16.15
N ARG A 38 16.13 2.70 -15.08
CA ARG A 38 15.62 2.54 -13.73
C ARG A 38 14.35 3.38 -13.65
N PRO A 39 13.23 2.83 -13.13
CA PRO A 39 12.06 3.63 -12.86
C PRO A 39 12.52 4.88 -12.14
N VAL A 40 12.24 6.05 -12.70
CA VAL A 40 12.54 7.34 -12.07
C VAL A 40 11.95 7.24 -10.68
N GLU A 41 12.80 7.18 -9.65
CA GLU A 41 12.30 7.18 -8.28
C GLU A 41 11.40 8.40 -8.17
N PRO A 42 10.12 8.22 -7.81
CA PRO A 42 9.22 9.36 -7.70
C PRO A 42 9.89 10.34 -6.74
N GLY A 43 10.18 11.53 -7.25
CA GLY A 43 10.80 12.58 -6.44
C GLY A 43 10.02 12.77 -5.14
N PRO A 44 10.65 13.33 -4.09
CA PRO A 44 10.04 13.42 -2.78
C PRO A 44 8.64 14.06 -2.88
N ILE A 45 7.61 13.34 -2.40
CA ILE A 45 6.25 13.86 -2.35
C ILE A 45 6.22 15.02 -1.35
N THR A 46 6.21 16.24 -1.88
CA THR A 46 6.04 17.48 -1.10
C THR A 46 4.58 17.93 -1.16
N ARG A 47 4.15 18.83 -0.26
CA ARG A 47 2.77 19.36 -0.25
C ARG A 47 2.30 19.94 -1.59
N ASP A 48 3.22 20.52 -2.34
CA ASP A 48 2.91 21.19 -3.60
C ASP A 48 3.03 20.24 -4.80
N SER A 49 3.46 18.99 -4.57
CA SER A 49 3.53 17.99 -5.64
C SER A 49 2.13 17.56 -6.08
N GLU A 50 1.96 17.36 -7.39
CA GLU A 50 0.70 16.87 -7.97
C GLU A 50 0.25 15.54 -7.31
N ALA A 51 1.20 14.66 -7.01
CA ALA A 51 0.95 13.41 -6.31
C ALA A 51 0.35 13.64 -4.91
N PHE A 52 0.88 14.58 -4.14
CA PHE A 52 0.31 14.93 -2.84
C PHE A 52 -1.08 15.55 -2.98
N LEU A 53 -1.26 16.50 -3.90
CA LEU A 53 -2.54 17.16 -4.12
C LEU A 53 -3.64 16.16 -4.49
N LYS A 54 -3.30 15.15 -5.30
CA LYS A 54 -4.19 14.05 -5.63
C LYS A 54 -4.50 13.15 -4.44
N LEU A 55 -3.51 12.85 -3.59
CA LEU A 55 -3.74 12.09 -2.34
C LEU A 55 -4.60 12.85 -1.32
N ALA A 56 -4.46 14.18 -1.28
CA ALA A 56 -5.20 15.08 -0.42
C ALA A 56 -6.57 15.48 -1.00
N GLU A 57 -6.86 15.09 -2.25
CA GLU A 57 -8.09 15.41 -2.93
C GLU A 57 -9.29 14.88 -2.13
N ASP A 58 -10.28 15.75 -1.92
CA ASP A 58 -11.51 15.40 -1.19
C ASP A 58 -11.25 14.76 0.20
N LYS A 59 -10.17 15.15 0.91
CA LYS A 59 -9.80 14.60 2.24
C LYS A 59 -10.95 14.50 3.25
N GLN A 60 -11.91 15.43 3.18
CA GLN A 60 -13.08 15.43 4.05
C GLN A 60 -14.05 14.29 3.73
N VAL A 61 -14.21 13.92 2.46
CA VAL A 61 -14.95 12.72 2.05
C VAL A 61 -14.21 11.47 2.51
N LEU A 62 -12.90 11.40 2.30
CA LEU A 62 -12.07 10.28 2.78
C LEU A 62 -12.21 10.08 4.29
N ARG A 63 -12.27 11.16 5.07
CA ARG A 63 -12.55 11.11 6.51
C ARG A 63 -13.92 10.47 6.80
N VAL A 64 -14.97 10.83 6.05
CA VAL A 64 -16.30 10.18 6.20
C VAL A 64 -16.21 8.67 5.93
N LEU A 65 -15.54 8.27 4.84
CA LEU A 65 -15.39 6.86 4.49
C LEU A 65 -14.60 6.10 5.58
N TRP A 66 -13.51 6.70 6.08
CA TRP A 66 -12.71 6.11 7.15
C TRP A 66 -13.51 5.95 8.44
N MET A 67 -14.24 6.99 8.87
CA MET A 67 -15.07 6.93 10.08
C MET A 67 -16.09 5.80 10.01
N LEU A 68 -16.76 5.63 8.87
CA LEU A 68 -17.68 4.52 8.65
C LEU A 68 -16.97 3.16 8.67
N ALA A 69 -15.79 3.05 8.04
CA ALA A 69 -15.01 1.83 8.03
C ALA A 69 -14.55 1.39 9.44
N VAL A 70 -14.31 2.35 10.35
CA VAL A 70 -13.94 2.07 11.75
C VAL A 70 -15.13 2.03 12.72
N GLY A 71 -16.37 2.05 12.20
CA GLY A 71 -17.59 1.77 12.95
C GLY A 71 -18.42 2.97 13.40
N PHE A 72 -18.11 4.20 12.96
CA PHE A 72 -18.92 5.39 13.28
C PHE A 72 -20.13 5.47 12.34
N THR A 73 -21.04 4.50 12.45
CA THR A 73 -22.18 4.35 11.54
C THR A 73 -23.42 5.11 12.01
N TRP A 74 -23.56 5.34 13.33
CA TRP A 74 -24.69 6.07 13.88
C TRP A 74 -24.64 7.57 13.54
N PRO A 75 -25.77 8.23 13.24
CA PRO A 75 -25.75 9.62 12.81
C PRO A 75 -25.04 10.57 13.78
N TRP A 76 -25.34 10.49 15.07
CA TRP A 76 -24.71 11.36 16.07
C TRP A 76 -23.19 11.16 16.13
N LEU A 77 -22.69 9.92 16.02
CA LEU A 77 -21.24 9.65 16.01
C LEU A 77 -20.58 10.23 14.74
N LEU A 78 -21.18 10.00 13.58
CA LEU A 78 -20.62 10.47 12.32
C LEU A 78 -20.71 11.99 12.20
N GLU A 79 -21.77 12.59 12.75
CA GLU A 79 -21.98 14.04 12.82
C GLU A 79 -20.90 14.74 13.63
N ASP A 80 -20.53 14.19 14.78
CA ASP A 80 -19.46 14.73 15.63
C ASP A 80 -18.08 14.64 14.97
N ALA A 81 -17.84 13.58 14.20
CA ALA A 81 -16.53 13.33 13.60
C ALA A 81 -16.32 14.01 12.23
N THR A 82 -17.37 14.50 11.56
CA THR A 82 -17.29 14.95 10.15
C THR A 82 -18.13 16.19 9.87
N THR A 83 -17.97 16.81 8.69
CA THR A 83 -18.78 17.97 8.31
C THR A 83 -20.04 17.56 7.51
N PRO A 84 -21.17 18.30 7.64
CA PRO A 84 -22.37 18.04 6.83
C PRO A 84 -22.11 18.07 5.32
N ALA A 85 -21.26 18.99 4.86
CA ALA A 85 -20.91 19.13 3.45
C ALA A 85 -20.19 17.89 2.90
N ALA A 86 -19.27 17.31 3.68
CA ALA A 86 -18.55 16.10 3.30
C ALA A 86 -19.48 14.88 3.25
N ARG A 87 -20.33 14.69 4.26
CA ARG A 87 -21.34 13.62 4.28
C ARG A 87 -22.26 13.70 3.07
N ASN A 88 -22.82 14.88 2.81
CA ASN A 88 -23.71 15.10 1.67
C ASN A 88 -23.01 14.86 0.32
N ARG A 89 -21.72 15.21 0.21
CA ARG A 89 -20.93 14.90 -0.99
C ARG A 89 -20.72 13.40 -1.16
N ALA A 90 -20.36 12.69 -0.10
CA ALA A 90 -20.18 11.23 -0.12
C ALA A 90 -21.48 10.51 -0.52
N ILE A 91 -22.62 10.97 0.00
CA ILE A 91 -23.95 10.44 -0.35
C ILE A 91 -24.29 10.71 -1.82
N ARG A 92 -24.12 11.94 -2.30
CA ARG A 92 -24.37 12.28 -3.71
C ARG A 92 -23.48 11.51 -4.68
N ARG A 93 -22.26 11.17 -4.27
CA ARG A 93 -21.32 10.34 -5.05
C ARG A 93 -21.64 8.84 -4.96
N GLY A 94 -22.64 8.42 -4.18
CA GLY A 94 -23.00 7.01 -4.00
C GLY A 94 -22.01 6.20 -3.16
N LEU A 95 -21.10 6.86 -2.44
CA LEU A 95 -20.08 6.21 -1.61
C LEU A 95 -20.62 5.81 -0.23
N VAL A 96 -21.68 6.48 0.20
CA VAL A 96 -22.33 6.28 1.50
C VAL A 96 -23.82 6.26 1.30
N ALA A 97 -24.51 5.27 1.87
CA ALA A 97 -25.95 5.28 1.98
C ALA A 97 -26.37 6.11 3.22
N PRO A 98 -27.33 7.04 3.08
CA PRO A 98 -27.85 7.81 4.22
C PRO A 98 -28.59 6.87 5.19
N PRO A 99 -28.72 7.26 6.47
CA PRO A 99 -29.53 6.52 7.42
C PRO A 99 -31.00 6.51 6.99
N VAL A 100 -31.69 5.42 7.28
CA VAL A 100 -33.12 5.24 6.97
C VAL A 100 -33.87 4.95 8.26
N GLY A 101 -35.01 5.62 8.46
CA GLY A 101 -35.86 5.43 9.63
C GLY A 101 -36.42 6.76 10.15
N ALA A 102 -37.68 6.74 10.57
CA ALA A 102 -38.31 7.90 11.19
C ALA A 102 -37.88 8.05 12.65
N ARG A 103 -38.07 9.26 13.21
CA ARG A 103 -37.81 9.52 14.62
C ARG A 103 -38.73 8.65 15.48
N GLY A 104 -38.16 7.74 16.27
CA GLY A 104 -38.91 6.77 17.11
C GLY A 104 -39.16 5.41 16.46
N ALA A 105 -38.67 5.17 15.24
CA ALA A 105 -38.62 3.84 14.62
C ALA A 105 -37.20 3.25 14.73
N GLU A 106 -37.05 1.98 14.34
CA GLU A 106 -35.74 1.36 14.18
C GLU A 106 -34.93 2.13 13.13
N LEU A 107 -33.80 2.69 13.55
CA LEU A 107 -32.93 3.49 12.71
C LEU A 107 -31.89 2.57 12.06
N VAL A 108 -31.90 2.51 10.73
CA VAL A 108 -30.80 1.94 9.95
C VAL A 108 -29.70 3.01 9.86
N PRO A 109 -28.50 2.74 10.40
CA PRO A 109 -27.40 3.71 10.42
C PRO A 109 -26.83 3.98 9.02
N TYR A 110 -25.89 4.94 8.92
CA TYR A 110 -25.11 5.13 7.70
C TYR A 110 -24.39 3.84 7.31
N HIS A 111 -24.31 3.57 6.01
CA HIS A 111 -23.60 2.39 5.49
C HIS A 111 -22.58 2.79 4.41
N LEU A 112 -21.36 2.27 4.54
CA LEU A 112 -20.31 2.41 3.52
C LEU A 112 -20.64 1.48 2.34
N THR A 113 -20.92 2.03 1.17
CA THR A 113 -21.25 1.22 -0.02
C THR A 113 -20.01 0.51 -0.55
N ASP A 114 -20.18 -0.45 -1.47
CA ASP A 114 -19.05 -1.11 -2.12
C ASP A 114 -18.18 -0.13 -2.91
N ALA A 115 -18.81 0.87 -3.56
CA ALA A 115 -18.09 1.96 -4.22
C ALA A 115 -17.28 2.80 -3.21
N GLY A 116 -17.87 3.14 -2.07
CA GLY A 116 -17.15 3.84 -0.99
C GLY A 116 -16.00 3.03 -0.41
N ARG A 117 -16.19 1.72 -0.23
CA ARG A 117 -15.12 0.81 0.20
C ARG A 117 -13.99 0.75 -0.82
N ALA A 118 -14.31 0.61 -2.10
CA ALA A 118 -13.32 0.58 -3.17
C ALA A 118 -12.52 1.88 -3.24
N GLU A 119 -13.19 3.03 -3.13
CA GLU A 119 -12.53 4.34 -3.11
C GLU A 119 -11.60 4.50 -1.90
N LEU A 120 -12.05 4.11 -0.71
CA LEU A 120 -11.22 4.15 0.49
C LEU A 120 -9.99 3.24 0.36
N LEU A 121 -10.17 2.02 -0.13
CA LEU A 121 -9.06 1.09 -0.33
C LEU A 121 -8.08 1.61 -1.40
N ALA A 122 -8.58 2.20 -2.49
CA ALA A 122 -7.72 2.80 -3.50
C ALA A 122 -6.85 3.91 -2.90
N TRP A 123 -7.42 4.77 -2.07
CA TRP A 123 -6.67 5.80 -1.36
C TRP A 123 -5.65 5.21 -0.37
N VAL A 124 -6.04 4.20 0.43
CA VAL A 124 -5.12 3.53 1.37
C VAL A 124 -3.93 2.92 0.62
N HIS A 125 -4.16 2.23 -0.50
CA HIS A 125 -3.08 1.67 -1.30
C HIS A 125 -2.17 2.76 -1.89
N ALA A 126 -2.75 3.90 -2.32
CA ALA A 126 -1.98 5.00 -2.87
C ALA A 126 -1.14 5.74 -1.81
N ILE A 127 -1.66 5.93 -0.59
CA ILE A 127 -0.96 6.69 0.45
C ILE A 127 0.09 5.85 1.20
N THR A 128 -0.10 4.52 1.29
CA THR A 128 0.75 3.63 2.10
C THR A 128 2.24 3.66 1.73
N PRO A 129 2.64 3.61 0.44
CA PRO A 129 4.06 3.67 0.04
C PRO A 129 4.77 4.96 0.45
N HIS A 130 4.01 6.01 0.75
CA HIS A 130 4.52 7.34 1.09
C HIS A 130 4.46 7.65 2.59
N ARG A 131 4.05 6.68 3.41
CA ARG A 131 4.07 6.77 4.88
C ARG A 131 5.50 6.91 5.36
N GLY A 132 5.74 7.81 6.32
CA GLY A 132 7.08 8.23 6.75
C GLY A 132 7.54 9.55 6.11
N VAL A 133 6.85 10.05 5.09
CA VAL A 133 6.99 11.43 4.63
C VAL A 133 6.13 12.33 5.51
N ARG A 134 6.73 13.33 6.15
CA ARG A 134 6.08 14.18 7.18
C ARG A 134 4.71 14.69 6.76
N ASP A 135 4.59 15.25 5.55
CA ASP A 135 3.34 15.86 5.09
C ASP A 135 2.26 14.82 4.75
N VAL A 136 2.66 13.66 4.24
CA VAL A 136 1.77 12.52 4.02
C VAL A 136 1.28 11.96 5.36
N ASP A 137 2.15 11.91 6.37
CA ASP A 137 1.76 11.45 7.70
C ASP A 137 0.77 12.41 8.37
N VAL A 138 0.92 13.71 8.18
CA VAL A 138 -0.08 14.70 8.61
C VAL A 138 -1.42 14.45 7.92
N LEU A 139 -1.43 14.27 6.59
CA LEU A 139 -2.67 13.97 5.84
C LEU A 139 -3.33 12.68 6.33
N TRP A 140 -2.54 11.62 6.55
CA TRP A 140 -3.05 10.37 7.11
C TRP A 140 -3.72 10.60 8.47
N VAL A 141 -3.08 11.34 9.36
CA VAL A 141 -3.63 11.65 10.69
C VAL A 141 -4.92 12.47 10.56
N GLU A 142 -4.97 13.49 9.69
CA GLU A 142 -6.18 14.28 9.48
C GLU A 142 -7.39 13.42 9.04
N VAL A 143 -7.15 12.43 8.19
CA VAL A 143 -8.20 11.51 7.72
C VAL A 143 -8.57 10.48 8.79
N THR A 144 -7.58 9.93 9.51
CA THR A 144 -7.75 8.72 10.33
C THR A 144 -7.93 8.96 11.83
N ALA A 145 -7.62 10.15 12.33
CA ALA A 145 -7.80 10.50 13.74
C ALA A 145 -9.28 10.45 14.14
N ARG A 146 -9.55 9.87 15.31
CA ARG A 146 -10.87 9.87 15.93
C ARG A 146 -11.18 11.21 16.54
#